data_AF-A0A023FA51-F1
#
_entry.id   AF-A0A023FA51-F1
#
_cell.length_a   1.000
_cell.length_b   1.000
_cell.length_c   1.000
_cell.angle_alpha   90.00
_cell.angle_beta   90.00
_cell.angle_gamma   90.00
#
_symmetry.space_group_name_H-M   'P 1'
#
loop_
_entity.id
_entity.type
_entity.pdbx_description
1 polymer ?
#
loop_
_entity_poly.entity_id
_entity_poly.type
_entity_poly.pdbx_seq_one_letter_code
_entity_poly.pdbx_strand_id
1 'polypeptide(L)'
;MSSTSQKHRNFVAEPMGEKPVTELAGVGEVLGKRLESQGFDRAYVVLGQYLVLKKNKELFQDWMKDTCQANSKQSSDCYQCLSDWCDEFL
;
A
#
# COMPACT_ATOMS: atom_id res chain seq x y z
N MET A 1 20.81 4.26 5.77
CA MET A 1 19.42 4.53 6.17
C MET A 1 18.69 5.06 4.96
N SER A 2 17.74 4.30 4.39
CA SER A 2 16.92 4.78 3.28
C SER A 2 15.88 5.72 3.87
N SER A 3 15.87 6.99 3.45
CA SER A 3 14.78 7.89 3.82
C SER A 3 13.47 7.38 3.18
N THR A 4 12.38 7.41 3.93
CA THR A 4 11.05 7.16 3.39
C THR A 4 10.59 8.36 2.55
N SER A 5 9.72 8.12 1.57
CA SER A 5 9.22 9.19 0.70
C SER A 5 8.34 10.18 1.49
N GLN A 6 8.20 11.42 0.99
CA GLN A 6 7.23 12.38 1.57
C GLN A 6 5.82 11.78 1.61
N LYS A 7 5.45 11.05 0.57
CA LYS A 7 4.15 10.39 0.46
C LYS A 7 3.92 9.37 1.57
N HIS A 8 4.93 8.53 1.84
CA HIS A 8 4.90 7.61 2.98
C HIS A 8 4.71 8.39 4.29
N ARG A 9 5.54 9.41 4.55
CA ARG A 9 5.47 10.21 5.78
C ARG A 9 4.09 10.86 5.99
N ASN A 10 3.49 11.38 4.92
CA ASN A 10 2.14 11.96 4.98
C ASN A 10 1.08 10.90 5.28
N PHE A 11 1.23 9.69 4.73
CA PHE A 11 0.25 8.63 4.92
C PHE A 11 0.27 8.09 6.36
N VAL A 12 1.45 7.85 6.93
CA VAL A 12 1.61 7.31 8.29
C VAL A 12 1.45 8.36 9.41
N ALA A 13 1.32 9.64 9.07
CA ALA A 13 1.16 10.71 10.06
C ALA A 13 -0.26 10.83 10.63
N GLU A 14 -1.26 10.20 10.00
CA GLU A 14 -2.66 10.29 10.41
C GLU A 14 -3.45 9.02 10.05
N PRO A 15 -4.61 8.77 10.69
CA PRO A 15 -5.50 7.68 10.30
C PRO A 15 -5.90 7.77 8.83
N MET A 16 -5.89 6.65 8.10
CA MET A 16 -6.04 6.68 6.64
C MET A 16 -7.43 7.09 6.14
N GLY A 17 -8.49 6.94 6.95
CA GLY A 17 -9.86 7.30 6.58
C GLY A 17 -10.26 6.78 5.19
N GLU A 18 -10.84 7.66 4.36
CA GLU A 18 -11.27 7.38 2.98
C GLU A 18 -10.20 7.77 1.93
N LYS A 19 -8.91 7.82 2.31
CA LYS A 19 -7.83 8.16 1.37
C LYS A 19 -7.86 7.23 0.14
N PRO A 20 -7.67 7.77 -1.07
CA PRO A 20 -7.63 6.95 -2.27
C PRO A 20 -6.42 6.01 -2.24
N VAL A 21 -6.49 4.91 -2.99
CA VAL A 21 -5.38 3.94 -3.07
C VAL A 21 -4.08 4.57 -3.56
N THR A 22 -4.19 5.62 -4.36
CA THR A 22 -3.07 6.41 -4.87
C THR A 22 -2.36 7.23 -3.81
N GLU A 23 -2.81 7.29 -2.55
CA GLU A 23 -2.05 7.90 -1.46
C GLU A 23 -1.05 6.93 -0.80
N LEU A 24 -1.17 5.63 -1.02
CA LEU A 24 -0.18 4.66 -0.54
C LEU A 24 1.18 4.90 -1.19
N ALA A 25 2.24 4.82 -0.38
CA ALA A 25 3.60 4.85 -0.92
C ALA A 25 3.81 3.67 -1.89
N GLY A 26 4.60 3.87 -2.94
CA GLY A 26 4.77 2.86 -3.98
C GLY A 26 3.62 2.74 -4.99
N VAL A 27 2.42 3.26 -4.69
CA VAL A 27 1.26 3.24 -5.62
C VAL A 27 1.14 4.58 -6.36
N GLY A 28 1.63 4.66 -7.58
CA GLY A 28 1.40 5.82 -8.46
C GLY A 28 0.09 5.70 -9.28
N GLU A 29 -0.22 6.72 -10.07
CA GLU A 29 -1.43 6.78 -10.95
C GLU A 29 -1.68 5.50 -11.77
N VAL A 30 -0.64 4.94 -12.39
CA VAL A 30 -0.78 3.75 -13.24
C VAL A 30 -1.17 2.52 -12.42
N LEU A 31 -0.55 2.33 -11.25
CA LEU A 31 -0.89 1.22 -10.35
C LEU A 31 -2.25 1.45 -9.70
N GLY A 32 -2.55 2.69 -9.31
CA GLY A 32 -3.82 3.09 -8.72
C GLY A 32 -5.00 2.76 -9.63
N LYS A 33 -4.94 3.15 -10.92
CA LYS A 33 -5.98 2.80 -11.88
C LYS A 33 -6.18 1.30 -12.07
N ARG A 34 -5.10 0.52 -12.00
CA ARG A 34 -5.19 -0.95 -12.07
C ARG A 34 -5.85 -1.51 -10.82
N LEU A 35 -5.45 -1.04 -9.64
CA LEU A 35 -6.06 -1.41 -8.36
C LEU A 35 -7.54 -1.04 -8.31
N GLU A 36 -7.90 0.19 -8.71
CA GLU A 36 -9.28 0.66 -8.85
C GLU A 36 -10.09 -0.24 -9.79
N SER A 37 -9.53 -0.65 -10.93
CA SER A 37 -10.20 -1.57 -11.87
C SER A 37 -10.47 -2.97 -11.28
N GLN A 38 -9.72 -3.35 -10.25
CA GLN A 38 -9.89 -4.60 -9.50
C GLN A 38 -10.75 -4.41 -8.23
N GLY A 39 -11.27 -3.21 -7.99
CA GLY A 39 -12.10 -2.89 -6.82
C GLY A 39 -11.32 -2.40 -5.59
N PHE A 40 -10.04 -2.08 -5.74
CA PHE A 40 -9.19 -1.51 -4.69
C PHE A 40 -9.04 0.01 -4.88
N ASP A 41 -10.14 0.74 -4.75
CA ASP A 41 -10.19 2.20 -4.96
C ASP A 41 -9.71 3.01 -3.74
N ARG A 42 -9.85 2.46 -2.53
CA ARG A 42 -9.43 3.10 -1.27
C ARG A 42 -8.26 2.39 -0.61
N ALA A 43 -7.47 3.15 0.15
CA ALA A 43 -6.32 2.63 0.88
C ALA A 43 -6.71 1.54 1.89
N TYR A 44 -7.88 1.67 2.55
CA TYR A 44 -8.35 0.66 3.51
C TYR A 44 -8.71 -0.68 2.85
N VAL A 45 -9.08 -0.71 1.56
CA VAL A 45 -9.38 -1.97 0.86
C VAL A 45 -8.07 -2.75 0.65
N VAL A 46 -7.00 -2.03 0.30
CA VAL A 46 -5.64 -2.62 0.20
C VAL A 46 -5.12 -3.04 1.58
N LEU A 47 -5.38 -2.24 2.64
CA LEU A 47 -5.08 -2.65 4.01
C LEU A 47 -5.81 -3.96 4.36
N GLY A 48 -7.08 -4.09 4.01
CA GLY A 48 -7.84 -5.33 4.23
C GLY A 48 -7.15 -6.54 3.61
N GLN A 49 -6.71 -6.42 2.36
CA GLN A 49 -5.96 -7.49 1.69
C GLN A 49 -4.60 -7.77 2.37
N TYR A 50 -3.87 -6.74 2.78
CA TYR A 50 -2.64 -6.88 3.56
C TYR A 50 -2.86 -7.66 4.86
N LEU A 51 -3.97 -7.42 5.56
CA LEU A 51 -4.34 -8.13 6.78
C LEU A 51 -4.80 -9.57 6.52
N VAL A 52 -5.53 -9.84 5.43
CA VAL A 52 -5.89 -11.21 4.99
C VAL A 52 -4.64 -12.05 4.74
N LEU A 53 -3.60 -11.44 4.16
CA LEU A 53 -2.29 -12.05 3.95
C LEU A 53 -1.44 -12.11 5.23
N LYS A 54 -2.03 -11.83 6.40
CA LYS A 54 -1.39 -11.89 7.72
C LYS A 54 -0.10 -11.06 7.81
N LYS A 55 -0.09 -9.89 7.18
CA LYS A 55 1.09 -9.01 7.10
C LYS A 55 2.31 -9.72 6.49
N ASN A 56 2.13 -10.80 5.71
CA ASN A 56 3.24 -11.50 5.09
C ASN A 56 3.78 -10.71 3.89
N LYS A 57 5.05 -10.32 3.96
CA LYS A 57 5.70 -9.49 2.95
C LYS A 57 5.73 -10.15 1.57
N GLU A 58 6.16 -11.39 1.48
CA GLU A 58 6.33 -12.09 0.20
C GLU A 58 4.97 -12.26 -0.50
N LEU A 59 3.96 -12.75 0.22
CA LEU A 59 2.60 -12.92 -0.31
C LEU A 59 1.99 -11.58 -0.75
N PHE A 60 2.22 -10.50 0.00
CA PHE A 60 1.73 -9.18 -0.38
C PHE A 60 2.41 -8.65 -1.64
N GLN A 61 3.73 -8.86 -1.77
CA GLN A 61 4.47 -8.43 -2.95
C GLN A 61 4.08 -9.20 -4.19
N ASP A 62 3.85 -10.51 -4.08
CA ASP A 62 3.33 -11.36 -5.15
C ASP A 62 1.91 -10.93 -5.54
N TRP A 63 1.03 -10.71 -4.56
CA TRP A 63 -0.31 -10.19 -4.82
C TRP A 63 -0.31 -8.84 -5.55
N MET A 64 0.53 -7.89 -5.13
CA MET A 64 0.68 -6.59 -5.79
C MET A 64 1.17 -6.74 -7.23
N LYS A 65 2.09 -7.66 -7.47
CA LYS A 65 2.60 -7.97 -8.82
C LYS A 65 1.51 -8.57 -9.69
N ASP A 66 0.73 -9.51 -9.19
CA ASP A 66 -0.31 -10.18 -9.97
C ASP A 66 -1.52 -9.25 -10.24
N THR A 67 -1.88 -8.42 -9.26
CA THR A 67 -3.08 -7.57 -9.31
C THR A 67 -2.86 -6.28 -10.10
N CYS A 68 -1.70 -5.63 -9.95
CA CYS A 68 -1.43 -4.33 -10.56
C CYS A 68 -0.09 -4.24 -11.32
N GLN A 69 0.66 -5.35 -11.42
CA GLN A 69 1.99 -5.41 -12.05
C GLN A 69 2.99 -4.44 -11.39
N ALA A 70 2.91 -4.30 -10.07
CA ALA A 70 3.90 -3.56 -9.31
C ALA A 70 5.28 -4.23 -9.40
N ASN A 71 6.34 -3.42 -9.52
CA ASN A 71 7.70 -3.92 -9.38
C ASN A 71 8.09 -4.10 -7.90
N SER A 72 9.24 -4.73 -7.65
CA SER A 72 9.71 -5.04 -6.29
C SER A 72 9.88 -3.81 -5.41
N LYS A 73 10.25 -2.65 -5.98
CA LYS A 73 10.39 -1.40 -5.21
C LYS A 73 9.02 -0.86 -4.81
N GLN A 74 8.09 -0.77 -5.77
CA GLN A 74 6.73 -0.28 -5.54
C GLN A 74 5.99 -1.13 -4.51
N SER A 75 6.07 -2.46 -4.61
CA SER A 75 5.44 -3.36 -3.65
C SER A 75 6.11 -3.30 -2.28
N SER A 76 7.44 -3.14 -2.21
CA SER A 76 8.17 -2.94 -0.93
C SER A 76 7.77 -1.64 -0.25
N ASP A 77 7.72 -0.52 -1.01
CA ASP A 77 7.37 0.80 -0.49
C ASP A 77 5.92 0.82 0.04
N CYS A 78 5.00 0.16 -0.67
CA CYS A 78 3.60 0.00 -0.25
C CYS A 78 3.48 -0.86 1.01
N TYR A 79 4.16 -2.01 1.05
CA TYR A 79 4.18 -2.89 2.22
C TYR A 79 4.69 -2.15 3.45
N GLN A 80 5.83 -1.44 3.33
CA GLN A 80 6.40 -0.70 4.45
C GLN A 80 5.45 0.40 4.93
N CYS A 81 4.78 1.10 4.01
CA CYS A 81 3.79 2.12 4.35
C CYS A 81 2.62 1.57 5.16
N LEU A 82 2.11 0.39 4.80
CA LEU A 82 1.02 -0.27 5.52
C LEU A 82 1.48 -0.85 6.85
N SER A 83 2.69 -1.40 6.90
CA SER A 83 3.30 -1.91 8.13
C SER A 83 3.46 -0.80 9.16
N ASP A 84 4.09 0.31 8.77
CA ASP A 84 4.34 1.45 9.67
C ASP A 84 3.03 2.10 10.10
N TRP A 85 2.03 2.21 9.19
CA TRP A 85 0.71 2.69 9.58
C TRP A 85 0.02 1.75 10.58
N CYS A 86 0.13 0.43 10.42
CA CYS A 86 -0.43 -0.53 11.37
C CYS A 86 0.25 -0.41 12.74
N ASP A 87 1.57 -0.25 12.78
CA ASP A 87 2.30 -0.17 14.05
C ASP A 87 1.91 1.07 14.88
N GLU A 88 1.46 2.15 14.21
CA GLU A 88 1.00 3.39 14.87
C GLU A 88 -0.50 3.39 15.22
N PHE A 89 -1.36 2.76 14.40
CA PHE A 89 -2.83 2.95 14.48
C PHE A 89 -3.66 1.66 14.67
N LEU A 90 -3.05 0.47 14.69
CA LEU A 90 -3.76 -0.83 14.79
C LEU A 90 -3.16 -1.76 15.87
#